data_AF-A0A1V5WS51-F1
#
_entry.id   AF-A0A1V5WS51-F1
#
_cell.length_a   1.000
_cell.length_b   1.000
_cell.length_c   1.000
_cell.angle_alpha   90.00
_cell.angle_beta   90.00
_cell.angle_gamma   90.00
#
_symmetry.space_group_name_H-M   'P 1'
#
loop_
_entity.id
_entity.type
_entity.pdbx_description
1 polymer ?
#
loop_
_entity_poly.entity_id
_entity_poly.type
_entity_poly.pdbx_seq_one_letter_code
_entity_poly.pdbx_strand_id
1 'polypeptide(L)'
;MPELTIATFLTLPFTMGTRVAISQGWLYSMDEVVIHPGITHHNGVDFACPWGTRVLVPADGVAVASYHTYYMGDFHGRLIGYGLGLFVQIWHPEAQLFTSYAHLSKASKEIPYISPVRQGDSWQPAAAIYVPLEVFLAQGVEVKRGDYLGEVGRTGLLLHDETPSNPPATKATDPTWDPAGDHLHWECYRRTLDGLRKDPEARCDPFGVYGLREAYNINKASGLLLAGPKGRPLWANE
;
A
#
# COMPACT_ATOMS: atom_id res chain seq x y z
N MET A 1 1.39 26.77 16.46
CA MET A 1 2.23 25.67 15.94
C MET A 1 2.01 25.63 14.43
N PRO A 2 3.05 25.61 13.59
CA PRO A 2 2.85 25.53 12.14
C PRO A 2 2.13 24.22 11.79
N GLU A 3 1.12 24.29 10.92
CA GLU A 3 0.39 23.10 10.44
C GLU A 3 1.36 22.16 9.70
N LEU A 4 1.53 20.95 10.23
CA LEU A 4 2.20 19.86 9.52
C LEU A 4 1.35 19.51 8.29
N THR A 5 1.87 19.77 7.11
CA THR A 5 1.27 19.25 5.88
C THR A 5 1.69 17.78 5.72
N ILE A 6 0.77 16.91 5.25
CA ILE A 6 1.04 15.48 4.99
C ILE A 6 2.32 15.28 4.18
N ALA A 7 2.58 16.23 3.28
CA ALA A 7 3.74 16.36 2.41
C ALA A 7 5.11 16.41 3.13
N THR A 8 5.14 16.86 4.39
CA THR A 8 6.34 16.91 5.25
C THR A 8 6.45 15.75 6.24
N PHE A 9 5.39 14.95 6.37
CA PHE A 9 5.28 13.90 7.38
C PHE A 9 5.79 12.54 6.88
N LEU A 10 5.47 12.15 5.64
CA LEU A 10 5.81 10.84 5.08
C LEU A 10 7.08 10.91 4.22
N THR A 11 8.01 9.98 4.42
CA THR A 11 9.10 9.71 3.46
C THR A 11 8.69 8.64 2.44
N LEU A 12 9.48 8.42 1.39
CA LEU A 12 9.26 7.27 0.51
C LEU A 12 9.67 5.98 1.23
N PRO A 13 8.92 4.88 1.07
CA PRO A 13 9.15 3.66 1.84
C PRO A 13 10.29 2.80 1.27
N PHE A 14 11.32 3.43 0.70
CA PHE A 14 12.45 2.77 0.05
C PHE A 14 13.78 3.36 0.55
N THR A 15 14.82 2.55 0.49
CA THR A 15 16.19 3.03 0.71
C THR A 15 16.60 4.00 -0.41
N MET A 16 17.41 5.00 -0.07
CA MET A 16 17.97 5.90 -1.08
C MET A 16 18.75 5.10 -2.14
N GLY A 17 18.48 5.35 -3.41
CA GLY A 17 19.11 4.66 -4.53
C GLY A 17 18.39 3.39 -5.00
N THR A 18 17.32 2.96 -4.32
CA THR A 18 16.44 1.90 -4.85
C THR A 18 15.84 2.35 -6.17
N ARG A 19 15.96 1.52 -7.20
CA ARG A 19 15.35 1.76 -8.51
C ARG A 19 13.89 1.37 -8.44
N VAL A 20 13.01 2.37 -8.45
CA VAL A 20 11.56 2.21 -8.46
C VAL A 20 10.97 3.06 -9.59
N ALA A 21 9.89 2.59 -10.18
CA ALA A 21 9.09 3.34 -11.14
C ALA A 21 7.62 3.30 -10.72
N ILE A 22 6.86 4.36 -11.00
CA ILE A 22 5.41 4.30 -10.80
C ILE A 22 4.80 3.53 -11.98
N SER A 23 4.25 2.35 -11.68
CA SER A 23 3.51 1.53 -12.66
C SER A 23 2.06 1.96 -12.76
N GLN A 24 1.47 2.41 -11.64
CA GLN A 24 0.09 2.89 -11.56
C GLN A 24 -0.03 4.10 -10.65
N GLY A 25 -0.83 5.08 -11.09
CA GLY A 25 -1.15 6.28 -10.30
C GLY A 25 -2.41 6.11 -9.44
N TRP A 26 -2.94 7.22 -8.94
CA TRP A 26 -4.20 7.27 -8.18
C TRP A 26 -5.43 6.76 -8.97
N LEU A 27 -5.38 6.91 -10.29
CA LEU A 27 -6.40 6.44 -11.22
C LEU A 27 -5.89 5.18 -11.93
N TYR A 28 -6.80 4.24 -12.21
CA TYR A 28 -6.47 3.05 -12.99
C TYR A 28 -6.11 3.40 -14.44
N SER A 29 -5.13 2.68 -14.97
CA SER A 29 -4.86 2.59 -16.41
C SER A 29 -6.03 1.95 -17.14
N MET A 30 -6.11 2.20 -18.45
CA MET A 30 -7.16 1.60 -19.28
C MET A 30 -7.10 0.06 -19.28
N ASP A 31 -5.89 -0.52 -19.20
CA ASP A 31 -5.71 -1.98 -19.14
C ASP A 31 -6.32 -2.58 -17.86
N GLU A 32 -6.17 -1.91 -16.72
CA GLU A 32 -6.76 -2.30 -15.43
C GLU A 32 -8.28 -2.13 -15.40
N VAL A 33 -8.81 -1.08 -16.03
CA VAL A 33 -10.26 -0.87 -16.16
C VAL A 33 -10.95 -2.01 -16.92
N VAL A 34 -10.23 -2.69 -17.84
CA VAL A 34 -10.77 -3.88 -18.53
C VAL A 34 -10.91 -5.08 -17.58
N ILE A 35 -9.97 -5.23 -16.64
CA ILE A 35 -10.00 -6.29 -15.61
C ILE A 35 -11.04 -5.97 -14.54
N HIS A 36 -11.22 -4.68 -14.22
CA HIS A 36 -12.15 -4.16 -13.21
C HIS A 36 -13.22 -3.26 -13.82
N PRO A 37 -14.14 -3.80 -14.64
CA PRO A 37 -15.10 -2.99 -15.39
C PRO A 37 -15.97 -2.14 -14.45
N GLY A 38 -15.91 -0.82 -14.66
CA GLY A 38 -16.67 0.16 -13.87
C GLY A 38 -15.92 0.74 -12.66
N ILE A 39 -14.70 0.29 -12.37
CA ILE A 39 -13.86 0.84 -11.31
C ILE A 39 -12.72 1.61 -11.95
N THR A 40 -12.67 2.93 -11.72
CA THR A 40 -11.65 3.82 -12.31
C THR A 40 -10.64 4.35 -11.28
N HIS A 41 -10.91 4.15 -9.99
CA HIS A 41 -10.07 4.66 -8.90
C HIS A 41 -9.22 3.54 -8.30
N HIS A 42 -7.91 3.71 -8.39
CA HIS A 42 -6.93 2.82 -7.79
C HIS A 42 -6.73 3.12 -6.30
N ASN A 43 -6.85 4.40 -5.90
CA ASN A 43 -6.77 4.89 -4.51
C ASN A 43 -5.44 4.60 -3.78
N GLY A 44 -4.40 4.31 -4.55
CA GLY A 44 -3.05 4.13 -4.09
C GLY A 44 -2.07 4.50 -5.21
N VAL A 45 -0.79 4.30 -4.95
CA VAL A 45 0.28 4.43 -5.95
C VAL A 45 1.07 3.13 -5.96
N ASP A 46 1.27 2.57 -7.16
CA ASP A 46 2.07 1.35 -7.32
C ASP A 46 3.48 1.69 -7.76
N PHE A 47 4.44 1.18 -7.00
CA PHE A 47 5.86 1.30 -7.29
C PHE A 47 6.38 -0.03 -7.82
N ALA A 48 6.48 -0.16 -9.14
CA ALA A 48 7.17 -1.28 -9.78
C ALA A 48 8.63 -1.32 -9.32
N CYS A 49 8.99 -2.46 -8.71
CA CYS A 49 10.34 -2.73 -8.24
C CYS A 49 10.55 -4.23 -8.04
N PRO A 50 11.80 -4.73 -8.08
CA PRO A 50 12.05 -6.17 -8.02
C PRO A 50 11.50 -6.82 -6.74
N TRP A 51 11.05 -8.07 -6.84
CA TRP A 51 10.78 -8.92 -5.67
C TRP A 51 11.93 -8.85 -4.65
N GLY A 52 11.60 -8.78 -3.36
CA GLY A 52 12.60 -8.73 -2.29
C GLY A 52 13.16 -7.32 -2.05
N THR A 53 12.71 -6.31 -2.80
CA THR A 53 13.06 -4.91 -2.52
C THR A 53 12.60 -4.55 -1.09
N ARG A 54 13.52 -4.00 -0.29
CA ARG A 54 13.23 -3.62 1.11
C ARG A 54 12.26 -2.44 1.15
N VAL A 55 11.22 -2.60 1.95
CA VAL A 55 10.24 -1.56 2.29
C VAL A 55 10.56 -1.05 3.69
N LEU A 56 10.54 0.27 3.86
CA LEU A 56 10.84 0.95 5.12
C LEU A 56 9.62 1.73 5.63
N VAL A 57 9.53 1.88 6.94
CA VAL A 57 8.51 2.71 7.60
C VAL A 57 8.75 4.19 7.26
N PRO A 58 7.78 4.91 6.66
CA PRO A 58 8.04 6.27 6.20
C PRO A 58 7.88 7.35 7.27
N ALA A 59 7.21 7.03 8.37
CA ALA A 59 7.01 7.89 9.53
C ALA A 59 6.68 7.04 10.76
N ASP A 60 6.96 7.57 11.94
CA ASP A 60 6.63 6.93 13.22
C ASP A 60 5.14 6.58 13.31
N GLY A 61 4.83 5.48 13.98
CA GLY A 61 3.44 5.04 14.14
C GLY A 61 3.30 3.71 14.87
N VAL A 62 2.10 3.14 14.75
CA VAL A 62 1.76 1.81 15.28
C VAL A 62 1.39 0.91 14.11
N ALA A 63 2.09 -0.22 13.96
CA ALA A 63 1.98 -1.11 12.81
C ALA A 63 1.33 -2.46 13.15
N VAL A 64 0.53 -2.96 12.21
CA VAL A 64 -0.05 -4.31 12.20
C VAL A 64 0.11 -4.89 10.80
N ALA A 65 0.45 -6.19 10.71
CA ALA A 65 0.45 -6.93 9.47
C ALA A 65 -0.78 -7.85 9.39
N SER A 66 -1.35 -8.01 8.20
CA SER A 66 -2.41 -9.00 7.96
C SER A 66 -2.45 -9.38 6.48
N TYR A 67 -3.48 -10.10 6.08
CA TYR A 67 -3.67 -10.55 4.71
C TYR A 67 -5.08 -10.26 4.21
N HIS A 68 -5.21 -9.89 2.94
CA HIS A 68 -6.50 -9.51 2.37
C HIS A 68 -6.61 -9.88 0.89
N THR A 69 -7.66 -10.59 0.51
CA THR A 69 -7.94 -10.93 -0.89
C THR A 69 -9.43 -11.17 -1.09
N TYR A 70 -9.97 -10.65 -2.18
CA TYR A 70 -11.29 -10.96 -2.72
C TYR A 70 -11.13 -11.69 -4.06
N TYR A 71 -11.83 -12.81 -4.25
CA TYR A 71 -11.81 -13.52 -5.52
C TYR A 71 -13.04 -13.10 -6.33
N MET A 72 -12.87 -12.09 -7.19
CA MET A 72 -13.99 -11.49 -7.94
C MET A 72 -13.64 -11.01 -9.36
N GLY A 73 -12.36 -11.04 -9.76
CA GLY A 73 -11.94 -10.65 -11.11
C GLY A 73 -11.92 -11.83 -12.06
N ASP A 74 -12.03 -11.58 -13.37
CA ASP A 74 -11.80 -12.57 -14.43
C ASP A 74 -10.58 -12.16 -15.25
N PHE A 75 -9.61 -13.07 -15.37
CA PHE A 75 -8.48 -12.92 -16.28
C PHE A 75 -8.43 -14.10 -17.23
N HIS A 76 -8.90 -13.88 -18.47
CA HIS A 76 -8.99 -14.91 -19.52
C HIS A 76 -9.79 -16.16 -19.10
N GLY A 77 -10.94 -15.97 -18.44
CA GLY A 77 -11.81 -17.06 -18.00
C GLY A 77 -11.40 -17.71 -16.66
N ARG A 78 -10.46 -17.09 -15.93
CA ARG A 78 -9.98 -17.54 -14.63
C ARG A 78 -10.36 -16.52 -13.56
N LEU A 79 -11.03 -17.00 -12.51
CA LEU A 79 -11.26 -16.21 -11.30
C LEU A 79 -9.91 -15.86 -10.66
N ILE A 80 -9.67 -14.57 -10.43
CA ILE A 80 -8.45 -14.06 -9.83
C ILE A 80 -8.72 -13.40 -8.48
N GLY A 81 -7.75 -13.54 -7.58
CA GLY A 81 -7.68 -12.79 -6.34
C GLY A 81 -7.32 -11.33 -6.63
N TYR A 82 -7.96 -10.42 -5.90
CA TYR A 82 -7.74 -8.99 -5.93
C TYR A 82 -7.86 -8.43 -4.51
N GLY A 83 -6.89 -7.65 -4.04
CA GLY A 83 -6.85 -7.10 -2.68
C GLY A 83 -5.41 -6.83 -2.26
N LEU A 84 -5.18 -6.50 -0.98
CA LEU A 84 -3.85 -6.05 -0.52
C LEU A 84 -2.80 -7.18 -0.44
N GLY A 85 -3.19 -8.46 -0.54
CA GLY A 85 -2.30 -9.58 -0.28
C GLY A 85 -1.80 -9.58 1.16
N LEU A 86 -0.56 -10.00 1.41
CA LEU A 86 0.14 -9.69 2.66
C LEU A 86 0.44 -8.18 2.66
N PHE A 87 -0.01 -7.50 3.71
CA PHE A 87 0.20 -6.08 3.86
C PHE A 87 0.58 -5.71 5.28
N VAL A 88 1.24 -4.56 5.42
CA VAL A 88 1.41 -3.84 6.69
C VAL A 88 0.58 -2.58 6.63
N GLN A 89 -0.11 -2.28 7.73
CA GLN A 89 -0.81 -1.02 7.93
C GLN A 89 -0.23 -0.30 9.13
N ILE A 90 -0.08 1.02 9.02
CA ILE A 90 0.47 1.87 10.07
C ILE A 90 -0.52 2.98 10.41
N TRP A 91 -0.85 3.14 11.69
CA TRP A 91 -1.50 4.33 12.22
C TRP A 91 -0.46 5.36 12.62
N HIS A 92 -0.62 6.60 12.14
CA HIS A 92 0.26 7.72 12.42
C HIS A 92 -0.45 8.72 13.33
N PRO A 93 -0.19 8.73 14.65
CA PRO A 93 -0.94 9.54 15.60
C PRO A 93 -0.75 11.05 15.39
N GLU A 94 0.43 11.48 14.95
CA GLU A 94 0.75 12.90 14.73
C GLU A 94 -0.11 13.53 13.64
N ALA A 95 -0.28 12.84 12.51
CA ALA A 95 -1.06 13.32 11.37
C ALA A 95 -2.51 12.79 11.35
N GLN A 96 -2.84 11.91 12.30
CA GLN A 96 -4.12 11.20 12.39
C GLN A 96 -4.52 10.54 11.05
N LEU A 97 -3.62 9.75 10.48
CA LEU A 97 -3.84 9.04 9.22
C LEU A 97 -3.31 7.61 9.27
N PHE A 98 -3.77 6.79 8.35
CA PHE A 98 -3.27 5.46 8.07
C PHE A 98 -2.46 5.43 6.78
N THR A 99 -1.45 4.57 6.75
CA THR A 99 -0.83 4.11 5.51
C THR A 99 -0.89 2.59 5.40
N SER A 100 -1.02 2.07 4.18
CA SER A 100 -1.00 0.63 3.89
C SER A 100 0.05 0.31 2.83
N TYR A 101 0.78 -0.78 3.03
CA TYR A 101 1.87 -1.27 2.17
C TYR A 101 1.55 -2.71 1.78
N ALA A 102 1.09 -2.89 0.56
CA ALA A 102 0.50 -4.14 0.07
C ALA A 102 1.45 -4.96 -0.81
N HIS A 103 0.99 -6.16 -1.15
CA HIS A 103 1.64 -7.12 -2.03
C HIS A 103 3.02 -7.58 -1.53
N LEU A 104 3.24 -7.59 -0.21
CA LEU A 104 4.53 -7.95 0.36
C LEU A 104 4.82 -9.44 0.19
N SER A 105 6.05 -9.79 -0.16
CA SER A 105 6.53 -11.17 -0.09
C SER A 105 6.85 -11.60 1.33
N LYS A 106 7.01 -10.64 2.25
CA LYS A 106 7.32 -10.84 3.66
C LYS A 106 7.12 -9.55 4.44
N ALA A 107 6.54 -9.62 5.63
CA ALA A 107 6.52 -8.52 6.59
C ALA A 107 7.59 -8.74 7.67
N SER A 108 8.02 -7.67 8.33
CA SER A 108 8.94 -7.74 9.46
C SER A 108 8.41 -8.67 10.55
N LYS A 109 9.29 -9.46 11.16
CA LYS A 109 8.93 -10.34 12.28
C LYS A 109 8.60 -9.58 13.57
N GLU A 110 9.02 -8.33 13.64
CA GLU A 110 8.73 -7.43 14.77
C GLU A 110 7.31 -6.89 14.69
N ILE A 111 6.73 -6.85 13.48
CA ILE A 111 5.35 -6.40 13.27
C ILE A 111 4.42 -7.62 13.46
N PRO A 112 3.43 -7.53 14.38
CA PRO A 112 2.52 -8.63 14.64
C PRO A 112 1.68 -8.93 13.40
N TYR A 113 1.70 -10.20 12.98
CA TYR A 113 0.84 -10.71 11.93
C TYR A 113 -0.45 -11.25 12.53
N ILE A 114 -1.57 -10.62 12.19
CA ILE A 114 -2.88 -11.07 12.60
C ILE A 114 -3.51 -11.86 11.46
N SER A 115 -3.73 -13.15 11.71
CA SER A 115 -4.31 -14.06 10.72
C SER A 115 -5.66 -13.54 10.21
N PRO A 116 -5.91 -13.57 8.89
CA PRO A 116 -7.21 -13.23 8.35
C PRO A 116 -8.24 -14.31 8.67
N VAL A 117 -9.51 -13.95 8.52
CA VAL A 117 -10.65 -14.86 8.58
C VAL A 117 -11.16 -15.10 7.17
N ARG A 118 -11.46 -16.37 6.86
CA ARG A 118 -12.10 -16.72 5.60
C ARG A 118 -13.58 -16.32 5.63
N GLN A 119 -14.03 -15.57 4.64
CA GLN A 119 -15.42 -15.19 4.44
C GLN A 119 -15.83 -15.49 2.99
N GLY A 120 -16.59 -16.58 2.80
CA GLY A 120 -16.82 -17.15 1.48
C GLY A 120 -15.50 -17.55 0.81
N ASP A 121 -15.28 -17.06 -0.41
CA ASP A 121 -14.03 -17.28 -1.15
C ASP A 121 -12.94 -16.26 -0.81
N SER A 122 -13.24 -15.25 0.02
CA SER A 122 -12.33 -14.15 0.32
C SER A 122 -11.62 -14.32 1.67
N TRP A 123 -10.44 -13.70 1.81
CA TRP A 123 -9.72 -13.56 3.07
C TRP A 123 -9.86 -12.13 3.58
N GLN A 124 -10.52 -11.95 4.73
CA GLN A 124 -10.70 -10.65 5.37
C GLN A 124 -9.74 -10.51 6.56
N PRO A 125 -9.02 -9.38 6.69
CA PRO A 125 -8.12 -9.18 7.82
C PRO A 125 -8.93 -8.96 9.10
N ALA A 126 -8.49 -9.62 10.18
CA ALA A 126 -9.25 -9.65 11.43
C ALA A 126 -9.08 -8.40 12.31
N ALA A 127 -7.98 -7.66 12.13
CA ALA A 127 -7.63 -6.54 13.03
C ALA A 127 -6.82 -5.39 12.40
N ALA A 128 -6.78 -5.31 11.08
CA ALA A 128 -6.06 -4.25 10.37
C ALA A 128 -7.06 -3.23 9.80
N ILE A 129 -7.38 -3.34 8.51
CA ILE A 129 -8.51 -2.59 7.93
C ILE A 129 -9.82 -3.01 8.62
N TYR A 130 -10.72 -2.04 8.82
CA TYR A 130 -12.11 -2.25 9.24
C TYR A 130 -12.34 -2.70 10.69
N VAL A 131 -11.44 -2.36 11.61
CA VAL A 131 -11.67 -2.47 13.06
C VAL A 131 -11.60 -1.11 13.75
N PRO A 132 -12.22 -0.95 14.95
CA PRO A 132 -12.02 0.26 15.75
C PRO A 132 -10.53 0.54 16.04
N LEU A 133 -10.17 1.83 16.16
CA LEU A 133 -8.76 2.24 16.34
C LEU A 133 -8.15 1.62 17.60
N GLU A 134 -8.90 1.54 18.68
CA GLU A 134 -8.48 0.92 19.94
C GLU A 134 -8.14 -0.57 19.78
N VAL A 135 -8.89 -1.30 18.93
CA VAL A 135 -8.62 -2.71 18.63
C VAL A 135 -7.35 -2.85 17.79
N PHE A 136 -7.17 -1.97 16.81
CA PHE A 136 -5.94 -1.91 16.01
C PHE A 136 -4.71 -1.62 16.90
N LEU A 137 -4.80 -0.60 17.75
CA LEU A 137 -3.71 -0.18 18.63
C LEU A 137 -3.35 -1.27 19.65
N ALA A 138 -4.33 -1.99 20.19
CA ALA A 138 -4.09 -3.08 21.14
C ALA A 138 -3.32 -4.27 20.53
N GLN A 139 -3.32 -4.40 19.21
CA GLN A 139 -2.65 -5.49 18.48
C GLN A 139 -1.38 -5.04 17.78
N GLY A 140 -1.11 -3.73 17.71
CA GLY A 140 0.02 -3.18 16.98
C GLY A 140 1.29 -3.08 17.80
N VAL A 141 2.38 -2.82 17.09
CA VAL A 141 3.68 -2.49 17.67
C VAL A 141 4.08 -1.09 17.26
N GLU A 142 4.77 -0.35 18.13
CA GLU A 142 5.39 0.91 17.74
C GLU A 142 6.50 0.67 16.71
N VAL A 143 6.53 1.53 15.69
CA VAL A 143 7.57 1.53 14.66
C VAL A 143 8.10 2.94 14.46
N LYS A 144 9.36 3.05 14.07
CA LYS A 144 10.08 4.30 13.80
C LYS A 144 10.36 4.47 12.32
N ARG A 145 10.40 5.74 11.88
CA ARG A 145 10.81 6.08 10.52
C ARG A 145 12.15 5.41 10.19
N GLY A 146 12.21 4.71 9.06
CA GLY A 146 13.38 3.98 8.58
C GLY A 146 13.47 2.54 9.05
N ASP A 147 12.61 2.10 9.97
CA ASP A 147 12.55 0.69 10.38
C ASP A 147 12.20 -0.21 9.20
N TYR A 148 12.70 -1.44 9.23
CA TYR A 148 12.38 -2.44 8.24
C TYR A 148 10.92 -2.88 8.37
N LEU A 149 10.15 -2.67 7.30
CA LEU A 149 8.73 -2.99 7.25
C LEU A 149 8.48 -4.36 6.62
N GLY A 150 9.19 -4.66 5.53
CA GLY A 150 8.96 -5.86 4.75
C GLY A 150 9.73 -5.87 3.44
N GLU A 151 9.37 -6.81 2.57
CA GLU A 151 9.94 -7.01 1.25
C GLU A 151 8.82 -7.02 0.21
N VAL A 152 9.07 -6.37 -0.93
CA VAL A 152 8.15 -6.35 -2.08
C VAL A 152 7.93 -7.76 -2.63
N GLY A 153 6.71 -8.03 -3.06
CA GLY A 153 6.30 -9.26 -3.74
C GLY A 153 5.14 -8.98 -4.68
N ARG A 154 4.20 -9.92 -4.74
CA ARG A 154 2.96 -9.82 -5.55
C ARG A 154 1.77 -10.55 -4.93
N THR A 155 1.79 -10.78 -3.61
CA THR A 155 0.69 -11.51 -2.95
C THR A 155 -0.64 -10.81 -3.17
N GLY A 156 -1.73 -11.58 -3.22
CA GLY A 156 -3.06 -11.06 -3.51
C GLY A 156 -3.34 -10.86 -5.00
N LEU A 157 -2.34 -11.06 -5.88
CA LEU A 157 -2.41 -10.86 -7.32
C LEU A 157 -1.98 -12.10 -8.12
N LEU A 158 -1.76 -13.23 -7.44
CA LEU A 158 -1.31 -14.44 -8.09
C LEU A 158 -2.43 -15.08 -8.91
N LEU A 159 -2.03 -15.82 -9.95
CA LEU A 159 -2.98 -16.60 -10.73
C LEU A 159 -3.50 -17.82 -9.97
N HIS A 160 -2.91 -18.23 -8.85
CA HIS A 160 -3.37 -19.36 -8.07
C HIS A 160 -3.86 -18.94 -6.68
N ASP A 161 -4.63 -19.82 -6.05
CA ASP A 161 -5.10 -19.59 -4.69
C ASP A 161 -3.92 -19.44 -3.72
N GLU A 162 -4.04 -18.46 -2.84
CA GLU A 162 -3.06 -18.18 -1.81
C GLU A 162 -3.59 -18.58 -0.44
N THR A 163 -2.74 -19.24 0.34
CA THR A 163 -2.99 -19.49 1.77
C THR A 163 -2.28 -18.41 2.59
N PRO A 164 -3.04 -17.56 3.30
CA PRO A 164 -2.45 -16.48 4.08
C PRO A 164 -1.46 -16.96 5.12
N SER A 165 -0.26 -16.38 5.11
CA SER A 165 0.79 -16.62 6.09
C SER A 165 1.82 -15.48 6.03
N ASN A 166 2.71 -15.42 7.02
CA ASN A 166 3.86 -14.52 7.02
C ASN A 166 5.14 -15.26 7.48
N PRO A 167 6.12 -15.49 6.59
CA PRO A 167 6.06 -15.21 5.15
C PRO A 167 5.06 -16.15 4.43
N PRO A 168 4.43 -15.70 3.34
CA PRO A 168 3.65 -16.54 2.43
C PRO A 168 4.52 -17.61 1.78
N ALA A 169 3.90 -18.71 1.34
CA ALA A 169 4.57 -19.78 0.57
C ALA A 169 4.86 -19.40 -0.90
N THR A 170 4.62 -18.14 -1.27
CA THR A 170 4.74 -17.61 -2.62
C THR A 170 6.20 -17.39 -3.00
N LYS A 171 6.47 -17.45 -4.31
CA LYS A 171 7.81 -17.38 -4.90
C LYS A 171 7.86 -16.32 -5.99
N ALA A 172 9.04 -15.76 -6.23
CA ALA A 172 9.28 -14.78 -7.28
C ALA A 172 8.95 -15.28 -8.71
N THR A 173 8.87 -16.60 -8.90
CA THR A 173 8.50 -17.23 -10.17
C THR A 173 7.01 -17.47 -10.34
N ASP A 174 6.20 -17.27 -9.29
CA ASP A 174 4.77 -17.56 -9.35
C ASP A 174 4.06 -16.55 -10.26
N PRO A 175 3.20 -17.00 -11.20
CA PRO A 175 2.63 -16.09 -12.18
C PRO A 175 1.56 -15.18 -11.56
N THR A 176 1.53 -13.93 -12.03
CA THR A 176 0.54 -12.90 -11.65
C THR A 176 -0.29 -12.49 -12.86
N TRP A 177 -1.53 -12.07 -12.63
CA TRP A 177 -2.36 -11.44 -13.66
C TRP A 177 -2.01 -9.96 -13.87
N ASP A 178 -1.37 -9.33 -12.88
CA ASP A 178 -1.06 -7.90 -12.91
C ASP A 178 0.16 -7.63 -13.83
N PRO A 179 0.00 -6.78 -14.87
CA PRO A 179 1.08 -6.43 -15.78
C PRO A 179 2.24 -5.67 -15.12
N ALA A 180 2.03 -5.00 -13.99
CA ALA A 180 3.10 -4.36 -13.22
C ALA A 180 4.07 -5.39 -12.62
N GLY A 181 3.62 -6.63 -12.43
CA GLY A 181 4.43 -7.68 -11.84
C GLY A 181 4.68 -7.41 -10.36
N ASP A 182 5.96 -7.40 -9.98
CA ASP A 182 6.38 -7.06 -8.62
C ASP A 182 6.27 -5.56 -8.37
N HIS A 183 5.52 -5.19 -7.34
CA HIS A 183 5.39 -3.80 -6.95
C HIS A 183 4.95 -3.65 -5.50
N LEU A 184 5.14 -2.44 -4.98
CA LEU A 184 4.56 -2.00 -3.71
C LEU A 184 3.32 -1.15 -4.01
N HIS A 185 2.15 -1.59 -3.55
CA HIS A 185 0.96 -0.74 -3.52
C HIS A 185 0.93 0.08 -2.22
N TRP A 186 0.89 1.40 -2.35
CA TRP A 186 0.90 2.32 -1.21
C TRP A 186 -0.36 3.18 -1.15
N GLU A 187 -1.07 3.11 -0.03
CA GLU A 187 -2.23 3.95 0.28
C GLU A 187 -1.96 4.91 1.44
N CYS A 188 -2.62 6.08 1.42
CA CYS A 188 -2.73 7.04 2.52
C CYS A 188 -4.20 7.42 2.69
N TYR A 189 -4.74 7.35 3.91
CA TYR A 189 -6.14 7.68 4.16
C TYR A 189 -6.47 7.93 5.64
N ARG A 190 -7.66 8.49 5.92
CA ARG A 190 -8.32 8.40 7.22
C ARG A 190 -9.44 7.37 7.21
N ARG A 191 -9.87 6.94 8.41
CA ARG A 191 -11.06 6.12 8.58
C ARG A 191 -12.28 7.00 8.82
N THR A 192 -13.45 6.48 8.50
CA THR A 192 -14.74 7.10 8.82
C THR A 192 -14.92 7.25 10.34
N LEU A 193 -15.90 8.05 10.79
CA LEU A 193 -16.16 8.28 12.22
C LEU A 193 -16.46 7.00 13.00
N ASP A 194 -17.06 6.00 12.35
CA ASP A 194 -17.28 4.67 12.96
C ASP A 194 -15.98 3.83 13.06
N GLY A 195 -14.89 4.26 12.42
CA GLY A 195 -13.60 3.57 12.36
C GLY A 195 -13.60 2.32 11.48
N LEU A 196 -14.73 1.95 10.89
CA LEU A 196 -14.92 0.65 10.23
C LEU A 196 -14.70 0.68 8.72
N ARG A 197 -14.47 1.86 8.13
CA ARG A 197 -14.25 2.03 6.69
C ARG A 197 -13.14 3.04 6.41
N LYS A 198 -12.51 2.95 5.24
CA LYS A 198 -11.67 4.02 4.70
C LYS A 198 -12.60 5.17 4.31
N ASP A 199 -12.37 6.36 4.83
CA ASP A 199 -13.16 7.55 4.49
C ASP A 199 -12.84 7.94 3.04
N PRO A 200 -13.81 7.90 2.11
CA PRO A 200 -13.57 8.22 0.70
C PRO A 200 -13.14 9.68 0.49
N GLU A 201 -13.61 10.61 1.33
CA GLU A 201 -13.29 12.04 1.24
C GLU A 201 -11.93 12.38 1.87
N ALA A 202 -11.36 11.45 2.64
CA ALA A 202 -10.09 11.62 3.32
C ALA A 202 -9.02 10.63 2.85
N ARG A 203 -9.13 10.14 1.61
CA ARG A 203 -8.04 9.43 0.93
C ARG A 203 -7.05 10.43 0.33
N CYS A 204 -5.76 10.18 0.52
CA CYS A 204 -4.68 11.05 0.08
C CYS A 204 -3.79 10.34 -0.91
N ASP A 205 -3.52 10.98 -2.04
CA ASP A 205 -2.31 10.69 -2.81
C ASP A 205 -1.10 11.18 -1.99
N PRO A 206 -0.13 10.31 -1.63
CA PRO A 206 1.05 10.72 -0.87
C PRO A 206 1.85 11.86 -1.52
N PHE A 207 1.74 12.04 -2.83
CA PHE A 207 2.37 13.10 -3.60
C PHE A 207 1.44 14.28 -3.94
N GLY A 208 0.13 14.13 -3.68
CA GLY A 208 -0.88 15.15 -3.99
C GLY A 208 -1.14 15.35 -5.49
N VAL A 209 -0.86 14.35 -6.33
CA VAL A 209 -0.97 14.45 -7.81
C VAL A 209 -2.34 14.03 -8.31
N TYR A 210 -2.95 13.00 -7.72
CA TYR A 210 -4.30 12.49 -8.04
C TYR A 210 -4.51 12.25 -9.55
N GLY A 211 -3.66 11.44 -10.18
CA GLY A 211 -3.72 11.21 -11.64
C GLY A 211 -3.34 9.80 -12.08
N LEU A 212 -3.27 9.60 -13.40
CA LEU A 212 -2.66 8.42 -14.02
C LEU A 212 -1.13 8.43 -13.82
N ARG A 213 -0.46 7.31 -14.07
CA ARG A 213 1.00 7.17 -13.88
C ARG A 213 1.82 8.26 -14.59
N GLU A 214 1.38 8.75 -15.74
CA GLU A 214 2.09 9.77 -16.54
C GLU A 214 2.17 11.13 -15.82
N ALA A 215 1.31 11.37 -14.83
CA ALA A 215 1.33 12.59 -14.03
C ALA A 215 2.48 12.61 -13.01
N TYR A 216 3.11 11.46 -12.73
CA TYR A 216 4.17 11.35 -11.73
C TYR A 216 5.56 11.40 -12.39
N ASN A 217 6.42 12.34 -11.99
CA ASN A 217 7.77 12.49 -12.54
C ASN A 217 8.85 12.22 -11.50
N ILE A 218 9.30 10.96 -11.38
CA ILE A 218 10.30 10.54 -10.38
C ILE A 218 11.75 10.86 -10.82
N ASN A 219 12.02 10.96 -12.13
CA ASN A 219 13.39 11.02 -12.68
C ASN A 219 14.11 12.38 -12.54
N LYS A 220 13.51 13.40 -11.91
CA LYS A 220 14.17 14.69 -11.63
C LYS A 220 14.68 14.85 -10.19
N ALA A 221 14.45 13.88 -9.31
CA ALA A 221 14.86 13.95 -7.91
C ALA A 221 16.20 13.23 -7.68
N SER A 222 17.30 13.99 -7.76
CA SER A 222 18.51 13.62 -7.03
C SER A 222 18.20 13.67 -5.53
N GLY A 223 17.88 12.52 -4.94
CA GLY A 223 17.51 12.41 -3.52
C GLY A 223 16.01 12.54 -3.30
N LEU A 224 15.42 11.42 -2.87
CA LEU A 224 14.01 11.24 -2.57
C LEU A 224 13.61 12.05 -1.33
N LEU A 225 13.16 13.30 -1.48
CA LEU A 225 12.53 14.05 -0.39
C LEU A 225 11.35 14.93 -0.87
N LEU A 226 10.18 14.61 -0.28
CA LEU A 226 9.13 15.47 0.27
C LEU A 226 8.48 16.53 -0.64
N ALA A 227 7.15 16.43 -0.73
CA ALA A 227 6.30 17.47 -1.29
C ALA A 227 6.36 18.73 -0.40
N GLY A 228 6.37 19.89 -1.04
CA GLY A 228 6.32 21.20 -0.38
C GLY A 228 4.89 21.61 0.00
N PRO A 229 4.72 22.81 0.58
CA PRO A 229 3.41 23.33 0.97
C PRO A 229 2.45 23.32 -0.22
N LYS A 230 1.21 22.84 -0.01
CA LYS A 230 0.17 22.65 -1.02
C LYS A 230 0.43 21.54 -2.06
N GLY A 231 1.24 20.53 -1.72
CA GLY A 231 1.45 19.36 -2.59
C GLY A 231 2.29 19.63 -3.84
N ARG A 232 3.09 20.71 -3.83
CA ARG A 232 3.94 21.06 -4.98
C ARG A 232 5.34 20.46 -4.81
N PRO A 233 5.98 19.95 -5.88
CA PRO A 233 7.39 19.63 -5.87
C PRO A 233 8.25 20.84 -5.48
N LEU A 234 9.28 20.65 -4.67
CA LEU A 234 10.18 21.71 -4.16
C LEU A 234 10.99 22.47 -5.23
N TRP A 235 10.81 22.18 -6.52
CA TRP A 235 11.45 22.90 -7.64
C TRP A 235 10.53 23.95 -8.31
N ALA A 236 9.32 24.18 -7.80
CA ALA A 236 8.36 25.11 -8.40
C ALA A 236 8.49 26.56 -7.91
N ASN A 237 9.65 26.95 -7.38
CA ASN A 237 10.05 28.36 -7.23
C ASN A 237 11.51 28.50 -7.70
N GLU A 238 11.67 28.55 -9.02
CA GLU A 238 12.41 29.66 -9.65
C GLU A 238 11.38 30.57 -10.31
#